data_AF-A0A1Y2HF77-F1
#
_entry.id   AF-A0A1Y2HF77-F1
#
_cell.length_a   1.000
_cell.length_b   1.000
_cell.length_c   1.000
_cell.angle_alpha   90.00
_cell.angle_beta   90.00
_cell.angle_gamma   90.00
#
_symmetry.space_group_name_H-M   'P 1'
#
loop_
_entity.id
_entity.type
_entity.pdbx_description
1 polymer ?
#
loop_
_entity_poly.entity_id
_entity_poly.type
_entity_poly.pdbx_seq_one_letter_code
_entity_poly.pdbx_strand_id
1 'polypeptide(L)'
;MAVHMAVINVHPHVVQWWLANTKANSGPRAIELKAHFVPLLMHAIDYDLGAALHRWIDYGLPVSRLDDCNTNRDVLHQSVFRKAWTVLDWWVRARSLGIVYPVADFDPHPYPVVNALECGEEGVFEWWVGPARLPVPEGLDDRILDAASAGGLPKVLEWWAANRGITRYSVVAMDLASFGTPIRWADRPESFYFWYPSISADRRIAVLDWWRNKSGVPLKYSSDLALTMFEQTGKLRTRVTGKPSVVEVLIPVLQWWLQSGLQVDWKTNARPERWDPQLREWWEREYLKLKGPAINADKKAAVETKKKSVQYSVSVEFARMTGGF
;
A
#
# COMPACT_ATOMS: atom_id res chain seq x y z
N MET A 1 -25.96 -24.38 -6.64
CA MET A 1 -26.84 -23.75 -5.63
C MET A 1 -27.04 -24.63 -4.40
N ALA A 2 -27.55 -25.86 -4.52
CA ALA A 2 -27.75 -26.75 -3.35
C ALA A 2 -26.46 -27.07 -2.57
N VAL A 3 -25.34 -27.32 -3.26
CA VAL A 3 -24.02 -27.53 -2.63
C VAL A 3 -23.53 -26.27 -1.90
N HIS A 4 -23.73 -25.10 -2.51
CA HIS A 4 -23.37 -23.80 -1.93
C HIS A 4 -24.16 -23.54 -0.64
N MET A 5 -25.48 -23.75 -0.67
CA MET A 5 -26.36 -23.62 0.50
C MET A 5 -26.05 -24.66 1.60
N ALA A 6 -25.72 -25.89 1.22
CA ALA A 6 -25.39 -26.94 2.18
C ALA A 6 -24.06 -26.69 2.89
N VAL A 7 -23.11 -26.06 2.20
CA VAL A 7 -21.83 -25.64 2.78
C VAL A 7 -22.01 -24.44 3.70
N ILE A 8 -22.79 -23.45 3.29
CA ILE A 8 -23.12 -22.27 4.11
C ILE A 8 -23.76 -22.71 5.43
N ASN A 9 -24.69 -23.65 5.38
CA ASN A 9 -25.41 -24.15 6.56
C ASN A 9 -24.66 -25.27 7.31
N VAL A 10 -23.41 -25.56 6.91
CA VAL A 10 -22.56 -26.59 7.50
C VAL A 10 -23.29 -27.92 7.68
N HIS A 11 -24.04 -28.37 6.68
CA HIS A 11 -24.74 -29.64 6.74
C HIS A 11 -23.74 -30.78 6.51
N PRO A 12 -23.25 -31.46 7.58
CA PRO A 12 -22.10 -32.33 7.46
C PRO A 12 -22.39 -33.57 6.62
N HIS A 13 -23.66 -34.00 6.63
CA HIS A 13 -24.16 -35.11 5.83
C HIS A 13 -24.13 -34.83 4.31
N VAL A 14 -24.29 -33.58 3.87
CA VAL A 14 -24.18 -33.24 2.43
C VAL A 14 -22.73 -33.28 1.98
N VAL A 15 -21.81 -32.78 2.81
CA VAL A 15 -20.36 -32.85 2.55
C VAL A 15 -19.90 -34.31 2.52
N GLN A 16 -20.33 -35.13 3.48
CA GLN A 16 -20.04 -36.57 3.53
C GLN A 16 -20.64 -37.32 2.32
N TRP A 17 -21.90 -37.06 1.96
CA TRP A 17 -22.53 -37.65 0.77
C TRP A 17 -21.75 -37.31 -0.49
N TRP A 18 -21.29 -36.07 -0.61
CA TRP A 18 -20.51 -35.61 -1.74
C TRP A 18 -19.11 -36.26 -1.78
N LEU A 19 -18.44 -36.39 -0.63
CA LEU A 19 -17.16 -37.11 -0.50
C LEU A 19 -17.28 -38.62 -0.79
N ALA A 20 -18.36 -39.25 -0.37
CA ALA A 20 -18.61 -40.67 -0.64
C ALA A 20 -18.81 -40.93 -2.14
N ASN A 21 -19.54 -40.05 -2.83
CA ASN A 21 -19.79 -40.17 -4.27
C ASN A 21 -18.58 -39.83 -5.16
N THR A 22 -17.58 -39.15 -4.60
CA THR A 22 -16.36 -38.75 -5.32
C THR A 22 -15.23 -39.77 -5.18
N LYS A 23 -15.10 -40.44 -4.02
CA LYS A 23 -14.15 -41.57 -3.85
C LYS A 23 -14.43 -42.73 -4.81
N ALA A 24 -15.68 -42.92 -5.23
CA ALA A 24 -16.09 -43.96 -6.17
C ALA A 24 -15.72 -43.67 -7.65
N ASN A 25 -15.27 -42.44 -7.99
CA ASN A 25 -15.08 -42.02 -9.38
C ASN A 25 -13.73 -41.33 -9.59
N SER A 26 -12.69 -42.09 -9.94
CA SER A 26 -11.36 -41.58 -10.32
C SER A 26 -11.28 -40.97 -11.73
N GLY A 27 -12.42 -40.53 -12.31
CA GLY A 27 -12.54 -40.02 -13.69
C GLY A 27 -12.70 -38.50 -13.82
N PRO A 28 -13.19 -37.99 -14.97
CA PRO A 28 -13.37 -36.56 -15.31
C PRO A 28 -14.05 -35.69 -14.24
N ARG A 29 -14.85 -36.30 -13.35
CA ARG A 29 -15.50 -35.65 -12.20
C ARG A 29 -14.52 -35.03 -11.19
N ALA A 30 -13.24 -35.45 -11.16
CA ALA A 30 -12.23 -34.80 -10.32
C ALA A 30 -11.90 -33.36 -10.77
N ILE A 31 -12.04 -33.05 -12.06
CA ILE A 31 -11.84 -31.70 -12.62
C ILE A 31 -13.03 -30.80 -12.28
N GLU A 32 -14.25 -31.32 -12.36
CA GLU A 32 -15.47 -30.63 -11.91
C GLU A 32 -15.39 -30.24 -10.42
N LEU A 33 -14.71 -31.06 -9.62
CA LEU A 33 -14.50 -30.80 -8.21
C LEU A 33 -13.72 -29.51 -7.94
N LYS A 34 -12.62 -29.28 -8.68
CA LYS A 34 -11.80 -28.07 -8.56
C LYS A 34 -12.59 -26.82 -8.92
N ALA A 35 -13.38 -26.90 -10.00
CA ALA A 35 -14.20 -25.79 -10.49
C ALA A 35 -15.24 -25.31 -9.46
N HIS A 36 -15.74 -26.21 -8.61
CA HIS A 36 -16.68 -25.86 -7.55
C HIS A 36 -16.02 -25.55 -6.20
N PHE A 37 -14.81 -26.05 -5.96
CA PHE A 37 -14.13 -25.86 -4.68
C PHE A 37 -13.57 -24.45 -4.50
N VAL A 38 -12.99 -23.83 -5.55
CA VAL A 38 -12.44 -22.47 -5.44
C VAL A 38 -13.52 -21.44 -5.07
N PRO A 39 -14.70 -21.37 -5.75
CA PRO A 39 -15.77 -20.48 -5.34
C PRO A 39 -16.25 -20.72 -3.90
N LEU A 40 -16.24 -21.98 -3.46
CA LEU A 40 -16.62 -22.36 -2.11
C LEU A 40 -15.64 -21.86 -1.07
N LEU A 41 -14.35 -21.96 -1.37
CA LEU A 41 -13.28 -21.47 -0.52
C LEU A 41 -13.29 -19.93 -0.47
N MET A 42 -13.49 -19.26 -1.61
CA MET A 42 -13.66 -17.80 -1.65
C MET A 42 -14.86 -17.36 -0.82
N HIS A 43 -15.95 -18.13 -0.86
CA HIS A 43 -17.10 -17.88 0.01
C HIS A 43 -16.75 -18.11 1.49
N ALA A 44 -16.04 -19.19 1.84
CA ALA A 44 -15.60 -19.40 3.21
C ALA A 44 -14.69 -18.26 3.72
N ILE A 45 -13.87 -17.68 2.83
CA ILE A 45 -13.06 -16.50 3.11
C ILE A 45 -13.92 -15.26 3.36
N ASP A 46 -14.91 -14.99 2.49
CA ASP A 46 -15.79 -13.83 2.62
C ASP A 46 -16.57 -13.80 3.97
N TYR A 47 -16.79 -14.96 4.58
CA TYR A 47 -17.53 -15.11 5.84
C TYR A 47 -16.68 -15.65 7.01
N ASP A 48 -15.35 -15.73 6.86
CA ASP A 48 -14.40 -16.30 7.83
C ASP A 48 -14.85 -17.65 8.44
N LEU A 49 -15.23 -18.61 7.59
CA LEU A 49 -15.79 -19.90 8.00
C LEU A 49 -14.73 -20.96 8.32
N GLY A 50 -13.60 -20.60 8.95
CA GLY A 50 -12.49 -21.52 9.22
C GLY A 50 -12.89 -22.75 10.04
N ALA A 51 -13.80 -22.60 11.01
CA ALA A 51 -14.32 -23.73 11.78
C ALA A 51 -15.13 -24.74 10.93
N ALA A 52 -15.81 -24.28 9.87
CA ALA A 52 -16.47 -25.18 8.92
C ALA A 52 -15.42 -25.91 8.06
N LEU A 53 -14.37 -25.21 7.64
CA LEU A 53 -13.27 -25.79 6.88
C LEU A 53 -12.48 -26.84 7.68
N HIS A 54 -12.28 -26.63 8.98
CA HIS A 54 -11.65 -27.64 9.85
C HIS A 54 -12.40 -28.97 9.82
N ARG A 55 -13.73 -28.93 9.94
CA ARG A 55 -14.56 -30.14 9.84
C ARG A 55 -14.41 -30.84 8.49
N TRP A 56 -14.08 -30.13 7.41
CA TRP A 56 -13.84 -30.76 6.12
C TRP A 56 -12.53 -31.55 6.05
N ILE A 57 -11.50 -31.13 6.80
CA ILE A 57 -10.28 -31.94 6.97
C ILE A 57 -10.65 -33.24 7.66
N ASP A 58 -11.47 -33.17 8.73
CA ASP A 58 -11.90 -34.35 9.47
C ASP A 58 -12.72 -35.32 8.59
N TYR A 59 -13.40 -34.80 7.56
CA TYR A 59 -14.11 -35.62 6.56
C TYR A 59 -13.20 -36.16 5.44
N GLY A 60 -11.89 -35.86 5.46
CA GLY A 60 -10.91 -36.39 4.52
C GLY A 60 -10.88 -35.67 3.17
N LEU A 61 -11.22 -34.37 3.15
CA LEU A 61 -11.10 -33.55 1.95
C LEU A 61 -9.61 -33.37 1.59
N PRO A 62 -9.17 -33.78 0.39
CA PRO A 62 -7.75 -33.77 0.03
C PRO A 62 -7.27 -32.36 -0.32
N VAL A 63 -6.82 -31.62 0.70
CA VAL A 63 -6.27 -30.25 0.56
C VAL A 63 -5.04 -30.23 -0.37
N SER A 64 -4.30 -31.34 -0.45
CA SER A 64 -3.18 -31.54 -1.38
C SER A 64 -3.55 -31.39 -2.87
N ARG A 65 -4.84 -31.45 -3.23
CA ARG A 65 -5.26 -31.23 -4.63
C ARG A 65 -5.35 -29.75 -5.02
N LEU A 66 -5.16 -28.83 -4.07
CA LEU A 66 -5.16 -27.37 -4.27
C LEU A 66 -3.77 -26.82 -4.56
N ASP A 67 -2.80 -27.67 -4.88
CA ASP A 67 -1.39 -27.31 -5.11
C ASP A 67 -1.11 -26.52 -6.39
N ASP A 68 -2.10 -25.86 -6.99
CA ASP A 68 -1.77 -24.83 -7.98
C ASP A 68 -1.42 -23.52 -7.27
N CYS A 69 -0.34 -22.89 -7.73
CA CYS A 69 0.22 -21.67 -7.16
C CYS A 69 -0.79 -20.50 -7.14
N ASN A 70 -1.71 -20.49 -8.11
CA ASN A 70 -2.74 -19.46 -8.23
C ASN A 70 -3.77 -19.57 -7.10
N THR A 71 -4.30 -20.77 -6.81
CA THR A 71 -5.26 -20.96 -5.71
C THR A 71 -4.61 -20.65 -4.37
N ASN A 72 -3.36 -21.05 -4.15
CA ASN A 72 -2.64 -20.74 -2.90
C ASN A 72 -2.48 -19.23 -2.70
N ARG A 73 -2.08 -18.52 -3.75
CA ARG A 73 -1.95 -17.07 -3.74
C ARG A 73 -3.30 -16.42 -3.46
N ASP A 74 -4.32 -16.78 -4.21
CA ASP A 74 -5.63 -16.13 -4.13
C ASP A 74 -6.27 -16.35 -2.76
N VAL A 75 -6.15 -17.55 -2.17
CA VAL A 75 -6.66 -17.84 -0.83
C VAL A 75 -5.95 -16.99 0.22
N LEU A 76 -4.61 -16.96 0.23
CA LEU A 76 -3.86 -16.18 1.20
C LEU A 76 -4.14 -14.67 1.04
N HIS A 77 -4.15 -14.16 -0.19
CA HIS A 77 -4.44 -12.75 -0.45
C HIS A 77 -5.86 -12.37 -0.03
N GLN A 78 -6.86 -13.18 -0.38
CA GLN A 78 -8.25 -12.90 -0.04
C GLN A 78 -8.49 -13.06 1.46
N SER A 79 -7.92 -14.07 2.12
CA SER A 79 -8.03 -14.24 3.57
C SER A 79 -7.45 -13.05 4.32
N VAL A 80 -6.28 -12.56 3.91
CA VAL A 80 -5.68 -11.35 4.46
C VAL A 80 -6.57 -10.12 4.21
N PHE A 81 -7.01 -9.92 2.98
CA PHE A 81 -7.82 -8.76 2.60
C PHE A 81 -9.18 -8.73 3.30
N ARG A 82 -9.79 -9.89 3.51
CA ARG A 82 -11.08 -10.06 4.20
C ARG A 82 -10.96 -10.18 5.71
N LYS A 83 -9.73 -10.23 6.25
CA LYS A 83 -9.47 -10.50 7.68
C LYS A 83 -10.03 -11.84 8.16
N ALA A 84 -10.02 -12.84 7.28
CA ALA A 84 -10.54 -14.18 7.54
C ALA A 84 -9.49 -15.03 8.28
N TRP A 85 -9.23 -14.69 9.54
CA TRP A 85 -8.13 -15.26 10.34
C TRP A 85 -8.30 -16.76 10.58
N THR A 86 -9.53 -17.22 10.78
CA THR A 86 -9.78 -18.64 11.03
C THR A 86 -9.56 -19.47 9.77
N VAL A 87 -9.85 -18.90 8.59
CA VAL A 87 -9.54 -19.53 7.31
C VAL A 87 -8.03 -19.57 7.05
N LEU A 88 -7.31 -18.51 7.43
CA LEU A 88 -5.85 -18.45 7.32
C LEU A 88 -5.18 -19.51 8.23
N ASP A 89 -5.62 -19.62 9.48
CA ASP A 89 -5.14 -20.65 10.43
C ASP A 89 -5.48 -22.05 9.96
N TRP A 90 -6.71 -22.27 9.46
CA TRP A 90 -7.10 -23.52 8.82
C TRP A 90 -6.16 -23.87 7.67
N TRP A 91 -5.89 -22.92 6.77
CA TRP A 91 -5.07 -23.14 5.58
C TRP A 91 -3.64 -23.59 5.94
N VAL A 92 -3.02 -22.94 6.93
CA VAL A 92 -1.68 -23.31 7.40
C VAL A 92 -1.68 -24.69 8.05
N ARG A 93 -2.66 -25.00 8.91
CA ARG A 93 -2.75 -26.31 9.59
C ARG A 93 -3.05 -27.44 8.62
N ALA A 94 -3.92 -27.19 7.64
CA ALA A 94 -4.25 -28.14 6.60
C ALA A 94 -3.04 -28.50 5.74
N ARG A 95 -2.08 -27.58 5.62
CA ARG A 95 -0.82 -27.73 4.88
C ARG A 95 0.35 -27.81 5.85
N SER A 96 0.44 -28.93 6.57
CA SER A 96 1.50 -29.22 7.55
C SER A 96 2.93 -29.19 6.99
N LEU A 97 3.46 -28.00 6.67
CA LEU A 97 4.89 -27.68 6.38
C LEU A 97 5.32 -27.72 4.90
N GLY A 98 4.50 -27.20 3.99
CA GLY A 98 4.88 -27.04 2.59
C GLY A 98 4.31 -25.79 1.93
N ILE A 99 4.26 -24.64 2.62
CA ILE A 99 3.96 -23.37 1.94
C ILE A 99 5.16 -23.05 1.04
N VAL A 100 5.12 -23.56 -0.18
CA VAL A 100 5.96 -23.05 -1.25
C VAL A 100 5.36 -21.70 -1.61
N TYR A 101 5.94 -20.64 -1.07
CA TYR A 101 5.78 -19.34 -1.71
C TYR A 101 6.37 -19.54 -3.10
N PRO A 102 5.61 -19.32 -4.18
CA PRO A 102 6.20 -19.30 -5.49
C PRO A 102 7.26 -18.21 -5.46
N VAL A 103 8.54 -18.61 -5.40
CA VAL A 103 9.68 -17.73 -5.65
C VAL A 103 9.61 -17.48 -7.15
N ALA A 104 8.74 -16.56 -7.54
CA ALA A 104 8.55 -16.26 -8.93
C ALA A 104 9.61 -15.22 -9.30
N ASP A 105 10.60 -15.66 -10.07
CA ASP A 105 11.54 -14.80 -10.81
C ASP A 105 10.83 -13.81 -11.75
N PHE A 106 9.49 -13.86 -11.85
CA PHE A 106 8.68 -13.13 -12.82
C PHE A 106 7.33 -12.57 -12.33
N ASP A 107 6.91 -12.79 -11.08
CA ASP A 107 5.63 -12.25 -10.62
C ASP A 107 5.84 -11.04 -9.67
N PRO A 108 5.52 -9.80 -10.11
CA PRO A 108 5.62 -8.61 -9.26
C PRO A 108 4.66 -8.62 -8.06
N HIS A 109 3.78 -9.64 -7.93
CA HIS A 109 2.83 -9.72 -6.82
C HIS A 109 3.52 -9.76 -5.43
N PRO A 110 3.22 -8.80 -4.52
CA PRO A 110 3.73 -8.75 -3.18
C PRO A 110 3.19 -9.95 -2.45
N TYR A 111 4.09 -10.56 -1.69
CA TYR A 111 3.75 -11.60 -0.73
C TYR A 111 2.54 -11.16 0.10
N PRO A 112 1.61 -12.05 0.47
CA PRO A 112 0.40 -11.68 1.19
C PRO A 112 0.67 -10.84 2.45
N VAL A 113 1.77 -11.10 3.16
CA VAL A 113 2.23 -10.30 4.29
C VAL A 113 2.63 -8.87 3.91
N VAL A 114 3.28 -8.65 2.77
CA VAL A 114 3.63 -7.30 2.29
C VAL A 114 2.35 -6.53 1.96
N ASN A 115 1.40 -7.15 1.24
CA ASN A 115 0.12 -6.52 0.91
C ASN A 115 -0.71 -6.20 2.17
N ALA A 116 -0.72 -7.09 3.16
CA ALA A 116 -1.35 -6.85 4.45
C ALA A 116 -0.81 -5.61 5.15
N LEU A 117 0.52 -5.52 5.20
CA LEU A 117 1.23 -4.42 5.84
C LEU A 117 0.94 -3.10 5.12
N GLU A 118 0.98 -3.08 3.79
CA GLU A 118 0.60 -1.90 2.99
C GLU A 118 -0.83 -1.44 3.25
N CYS A 119 -1.75 -2.38 3.53
CA CYS A 119 -3.13 -2.07 3.90
C CYS A 119 -3.28 -1.62 5.37
N GLY A 120 -2.20 -1.64 6.15
CA GLY A 120 -2.21 -1.27 7.56
C GLY A 120 -2.79 -2.34 8.49
N GLU A 121 -2.84 -3.60 8.06
CA GLU A 121 -3.40 -4.73 8.81
C GLU A 121 -2.36 -5.39 9.71
N GLU A 122 -2.11 -4.76 10.86
CA GLU A 122 -1.14 -5.22 11.87
C GLU A 122 -1.36 -6.68 12.32
N GLY A 123 -2.62 -7.08 12.48
CA GLY A 123 -2.98 -8.41 12.95
C GLY A 123 -2.51 -9.55 12.04
N VAL A 124 -2.39 -9.30 10.72
CA VAL A 124 -1.85 -10.29 9.78
C VAL A 124 -0.39 -10.56 10.11
N PHE A 125 0.36 -9.49 10.36
CA PHE A 125 1.77 -9.59 10.67
C PHE A 125 1.98 -10.30 11.99
N GLU A 126 1.25 -9.92 13.04
CA GLU A 126 1.28 -10.59 14.34
C GLU A 126 0.97 -12.07 14.24
N TRP A 127 -0.05 -12.44 13.44
CA TRP A 127 -0.36 -13.83 13.15
C TRP A 127 0.81 -14.54 12.44
N TRP A 128 1.45 -13.88 11.46
CA TRP A 128 2.51 -14.44 10.63
C TRP A 128 3.80 -14.71 11.42
N VAL A 129 4.20 -13.75 12.26
CA VAL A 129 5.40 -13.85 13.11
C VAL A 129 5.12 -14.50 14.47
N GLY A 130 3.86 -14.81 14.74
CA GLY A 130 3.38 -15.44 15.97
C GLY A 130 3.83 -16.91 16.12
N PRO A 131 3.27 -17.66 17.09
CA PRO A 131 3.75 -19.00 17.46
C PRO A 131 3.77 -20.02 16.31
N ALA A 132 2.92 -19.85 15.29
CA ALA A 132 2.89 -20.68 14.09
C ALA A 132 4.10 -20.45 13.17
N ARG A 133 4.82 -19.34 13.34
CA ARG A 133 6.06 -18.91 12.66
C ARG A 133 6.16 -19.38 11.22
N LEU A 134 5.40 -18.75 10.32
CA LEU A 134 5.75 -18.87 8.91
C LEU A 134 7.10 -18.16 8.70
N PRO A 135 8.10 -18.81 8.09
CA PRO A 135 9.35 -18.15 7.79
C PRO A 135 9.05 -16.97 6.87
N VAL A 136 9.49 -15.76 7.26
CA VAL A 136 9.52 -14.64 6.31
C VAL A 136 10.53 -15.02 5.23
N PRO A 137 10.13 -15.06 3.95
CA PRO A 137 11.05 -15.33 2.85
C PRO A 137 12.29 -14.43 2.91
N GLU A 138 13.46 -15.00 2.62
CA GLU A 138 14.71 -14.26 2.52
C GLU A 138 14.61 -13.19 1.41
N GLY A 139 15.27 -12.04 1.61
CA GLY A 139 15.27 -10.94 0.64
C GLY A 139 14.02 -10.06 0.66
N LEU A 140 13.10 -10.25 1.61
CA LEU A 140 11.92 -9.39 1.78
C LEU A 140 12.07 -8.27 2.80
N ASP A 141 13.19 -8.16 3.50
CA ASP A 141 13.34 -7.20 4.59
C ASP A 141 13.03 -5.76 4.15
N ASP A 142 13.60 -5.32 3.03
CA ASP A 142 13.35 -3.97 2.49
C ASP A 142 11.87 -3.77 2.12
N ARG A 143 11.22 -4.77 1.50
CA ARG A 143 9.80 -4.70 1.12
C ARG A 143 8.86 -4.70 2.33
N ILE A 144 9.21 -5.42 3.39
CA ILE A 144 8.43 -5.45 4.63
C ILE A 144 8.54 -4.10 5.34
N LEU A 145 9.72 -3.50 5.39
CA LEU A 145 9.93 -2.18 5.98
C LEU A 145 9.21 -1.08 5.18
N ASP A 146 9.26 -1.16 3.85
CA ASP A 146 8.53 -0.27 2.95
C ASP A 146 7.01 -0.39 3.17
N ALA A 147 6.50 -1.63 3.21
CA ALA A 147 5.09 -1.91 3.42
C ALA A 147 4.59 -1.51 4.81
N ALA A 148 5.36 -1.79 5.87
CA ALA A 148 5.04 -1.35 7.23
C ALA A 148 5.03 0.18 7.33
N SER A 149 5.94 0.84 6.61
CA SER A 149 5.98 2.30 6.55
C SER A 149 4.76 2.86 5.82
N ALA A 150 4.44 2.29 4.65
CA ALA A 150 3.22 2.61 3.90
C ALA A 150 1.95 2.45 4.74
N GLY A 151 1.89 1.36 5.50
CA GLY A 151 0.79 0.96 6.38
C GLY A 151 0.64 1.80 7.64
N GLY A 152 1.58 2.68 7.97
CA GLY A 152 1.54 3.39 9.25
C GLY A 152 1.62 2.42 10.44
N LEU A 153 2.56 1.46 10.40
CA LEU A 153 2.69 0.34 11.34
C LEU A 153 4.00 0.40 12.14
N PRO A 154 4.14 1.32 13.12
CA PRO A 154 5.39 1.48 13.88
C PRO A 154 5.75 0.26 14.72
N LYS A 155 4.77 -0.54 15.16
CA LYS A 155 5.01 -1.78 15.91
C LYS A 155 5.65 -2.87 15.06
N VAL A 156 5.31 -2.94 13.77
CA VAL A 156 5.94 -3.88 12.83
C VAL A 156 7.41 -3.49 12.64
N LEU A 157 7.69 -2.19 12.50
CA LEU A 157 9.06 -1.67 12.42
C LEU A 157 9.85 -1.97 13.71
N GLU A 158 9.24 -1.77 14.88
CA GLU A 158 9.83 -2.09 16.19
C GLU A 158 10.13 -3.58 16.33
N TRP A 159 9.19 -4.44 15.95
CA TRP A 159 9.42 -5.89 15.93
C TRP A 159 10.57 -6.25 14.99
N TRP A 160 10.61 -5.66 13.79
CA TRP A 160 11.66 -5.96 12.82
C TRP A 160 13.04 -5.55 13.32
N ALA A 161 13.16 -4.35 13.87
CA ALA A 161 14.38 -3.84 14.49
C ALA A 161 14.88 -4.77 15.60
N ALA A 162 13.98 -5.23 16.47
CA ALA A 162 14.32 -6.08 17.61
C ALA A 162 14.74 -7.51 17.22
N ASN A 163 14.15 -8.08 16.17
CA ASN A 163 14.32 -9.50 15.82
C ASN A 163 15.30 -9.74 14.68
N ARG A 164 15.44 -8.78 13.75
CA ARG A 164 16.28 -8.92 12.55
C ARG A 164 17.34 -7.82 12.42
N GLY A 165 17.20 -6.74 13.19
CA GLY A 165 18.00 -5.54 13.01
C GLY A 165 17.59 -4.78 11.76
N ILE A 166 17.91 -3.48 11.74
CA ILE A 166 17.73 -2.63 10.57
C ILE A 166 19.05 -1.92 10.35
N THR A 167 19.78 -2.32 9.31
CA THR A 167 21.04 -1.67 8.91
C THR A 167 20.84 -0.70 7.75
N ARG A 168 19.72 -0.86 7.02
CA ARG A 168 19.33 -0.04 5.88
C ARG A 168 17.83 -0.12 5.68
N TYR A 169 17.33 0.85 4.94
CA TYR A 169 15.99 0.83 4.38
C TYR A 169 16.02 1.59 3.05
N SER A 170 15.00 1.38 2.22
CA SER A 170 14.92 2.05 0.93
C SER A 170 14.50 3.52 1.09
N VAL A 171 14.89 4.41 0.19
CA VAL A 171 14.35 5.79 0.16
C VAL A 171 12.81 5.78 0.08
N VAL A 172 12.25 4.70 -0.49
CA VAL A 172 10.83 4.50 -0.68
C VAL A 172 10.09 4.37 0.66
N ALA A 173 10.69 3.82 1.73
CA ALA A 173 9.98 3.66 3.00
C ALA A 173 9.52 5.00 3.61
N MET A 174 10.37 6.04 3.61
CA MET A 174 10.03 7.36 4.15
C MET A 174 9.03 8.10 3.27
N ASP A 175 9.18 7.94 1.97
CA ASP A 175 8.25 8.45 0.98
C ASP A 175 6.85 7.82 1.24
N LEU A 176 6.79 6.49 1.34
CA LEU A 176 5.57 5.75 1.64
C LEU A 176 5.00 6.05 3.03
N ALA A 177 5.81 6.28 4.06
CA ALA A 177 5.32 6.74 5.36
C ALA A 177 4.56 8.06 5.24
N SER A 178 5.05 8.96 4.37
CA SER A 178 4.51 10.31 4.22
C SER A 178 3.19 10.37 3.46
N PHE A 179 3.07 9.68 2.32
CA PHE A 179 1.87 9.76 1.47
C PHE A 179 1.16 8.42 1.24
N GLY A 180 1.74 7.33 1.70
CA GLY A 180 1.25 5.97 1.52
C GLY A 180 1.69 5.46 0.17
N THR A 181 1.23 4.27 -0.20
CA THR A 181 1.44 3.77 -1.56
C THR A 181 0.38 4.36 -2.51
N PRO A 182 0.76 5.16 -3.52
CA PRO A 182 0.11 5.11 -4.81
C PRO A 182 0.67 3.84 -5.43
N ILE A 183 -0.02 2.72 -5.30
CA ILE A 183 0.54 1.48 -5.83
C ILE A 183 0.52 1.57 -7.37
N ARG A 184 1.56 2.17 -7.95
CA ARG A 184 1.93 2.04 -9.35
C ARG A 184 2.66 0.73 -9.47
N TRP A 185 1.89 -0.32 -9.61
CA TRP A 185 2.37 -1.53 -10.23
C TRP A 185 2.71 -1.16 -11.67
N ALA A 186 4.00 -1.08 -11.99
CA ALA A 186 4.48 -0.60 -13.28
C ALA A 186 3.86 -1.33 -14.49
N ASP A 187 3.29 -2.52 -14.27
CA ASP A 187 2.71 -3.39 -15.30
C ASP A 187 1.17 -3.52 -15.26
N ARG A 188 0.45 -2.72 -14.44
CA ARG A 188 -1.02 -2.75 -14.47
C ARG A 188 -1.58 -1.55 -15.26
N PRO A 189 -2.66 -1.76 -16.05
CA PRO A 189 -3.32 -0.67 -16.75
C PRO A 189 -3.72 0.44 -15.77
N GLU A 190 -3.67 1.68 -16.24
CA GLU A 190 -3.80 2.94 -15.49
C GLU A 190 -5.09 3.10 -14.65
N SER A 191 -5.94 2.08 -14.55
CA SER A 191 -7.26 2.11 -13.91
C SER A 191 -7.33 1.49 -12.50
N PHE A 192 -6.26 0.90 -11.96
CA PHE A 192 -6.31 0.20 -10.66
C PHE A 192 -5.46 0.88 -9.57
N TYR A 193 -5.70 2.17 -9.33
CA TYR A 193 -5.15 2.87 -8.17
C TYR A 193 -5.97 2.49 -6.91
N PHE A 194 -5.55 1.46 -6.19
CA PHE A 194 -5.95 1.32 -4.78
C PHE A 194 -5.13 2.31 -3.96
N TRP A 195 -5.55 3.57 -3.99
CA TRP A 195 -5.15 4.49 -2.93
C TRP A 195 -5.87 4.02 -1.67
N TYR A 196 -5.13 3.83 -0.58
CA TYR A 196 -5.69 3.56 0.75
C TYR A 196 -5.68 4.87 1.57
N PRO A 197 -6.67 5.77 1.38
CA PRO A 197 -6.91 6.91 2.27
C PRO A 197 -7.19 6.51 3.73
N SER A 198 -7.31 5.22 4.02
CA SER A 198 -7.72 4.70 5.31
C SER A 198 -6.68 4.90 6.42
N ILE A 199 -5.43 5.20 6.08
CA ILE A 199 -4.39 5.44 7.08
C ILE A 199 -4.46 6.89 7.53
N SER A 200 -4.81 7.08 8.79
CA SER A 200 -4.89 8.38 9.44
C SER A 200 -3.54 9.11 9.45
N ALA A 201 -3.58 10.44 9.55
CA ALA A 201 -2.38 11.25 9.69
C ALA A 201 -1.53 10.79 10.89
N ASP A 202 -2.17 10.46 12.01
CA ASP A 202 -1.51 10.02 13.24
C ASP A 202 -0.66 8.76 13.04
N ARG A 203 -1.17 7.78 12.29
CA ARG A 203 -0.42 6.54 12.00
C ARG A 203 0.81 6.82 11.12
N ARG A 204 0.69 7.76 10.18
CA ARG A 204 1.81 8.19 9.33
C ARG A 204 2.87 8.91 10.14
N ILE A 205 2.44 9.87 10.95
CA ILE A 205 3.30 10.62 11.87
C ILE A 205 4.00 9.65 12.83
N ALA A 206 3.29 8.66 13.38
CA ALA A 206 3.89 7.66 14.26
C ALA A 206 5.02 6.86 13.59
N VAL A 207 4.89 6.52 12.31
CA VAL A 207 5.98 5.88 11.54
C VAL A 207 7.12 6.87 11.27
N LEU A 208 6.83 8.11 10.91
CA LEU A 208 7.86 9.14 10.69
C LEU A 208 8.65 9.42 11.97
N ASP A 209 7.97 9.53 13.10
CA ASP A 209 8.59 9.65 14.43
C ASP A 209 9.40 8.41 14.78
N TRP A 210 8.91 7.22 14.45
CA TRP A 210 9.67 5.98 14.65
C TRP A 210 10.98 6.01 13.85
N TRP A 211 10.92 6.36 12.55
CA TRP A 211 12.11 6.45 11.72
C TRP A 211 13.09 7.50 12.25
N ARG A 212 12.60 8.68 12.64
CA ARG A 212 13.43 9.78 13.15
C ARG A 212 14.09 9.46 14.48
N ASN A 213 13.36 8.84 15.41
CA ASN A 213 13.76 8.77 16.81
C ASN A 213 14.25 7.38 17.24
N LYS A 214 13.76 6.30 16.61
CA LYS A 214 14.01 4.92 17.06
C LYS A 214 14.82 4.07 16.10
N SER A 215 14.80 4.36 14.80
CA SER A 215 15.41 3.47 13.80
C SER A 215 16.94 3.33 13.93
N GLY A 216 17.62 4.32 14.50
CA GLY A 216 19.08 4.36 14.61
C GLY A 216 19.81 4.54 13.26
N VAL A 217 19.07 4.71 12.16
CA VAL A 217 19.63 4.89 10.82
C VAL A 217 19.40 6.32 10.30
N PRO A 218 20.33 6.89 9.51
CA PRO A 218 20.14 8.21 8.93
C PRO A 218 18.91 8.26 8.02
N LEU A 219 18.11 9.32 8.16
CA LEU A 219 16.92 9.52 7.33
C LEU A 219 17.31 9.80 5.87
N LYS A 220 16.81 8.96 4.98
CA LYS A 220 16.79 9.11 3.53
C LYS A 220 15.35 9.30 3.06
N TYR A 221 15.12 10.29 2.20
CA TYR A 221 13.83 10.60 1.58
C TYR A 221 14.08 11.26 0.22
N SER A 222 13.12 11.19 -0.70
CA SER A 222 13.30 11.83 -2.01
C SER A 222 13.15 13.34 -1.91
N SER A 223 13.93 14.09 -2.69
CA SER A 223 13.77 15.54 -2.83
C SER A 223 12.42 15.91 -3.46
N ASP A 224 11.82 14.98 -4.21
CA ASP A 224 10.55 15.17 -4.92
C ASP A 224 9.31 14.77 -4.09
N LEU A 225 9.52 14.39 -2.82
CA LEU A 225 8.46 13.98 -1.90
C LEU A 225 7.32 15.00 -1.85
N ALA A 226 7.68 16.28 -1.67
CA ALA A 226 6.73 17.38 -1.63
C ALA A 226 5.90 17.50 -2.91
N LEU A 227 6.55 17.47 -4.08
CA LEU A 227 5.85 17.60 -5.36
C LEU A 227 4.88 16.45 -5.58
N THR A 228 5.32 15.22 -5.26
CA THR A 228 4.49 14.02 -5.34
C THR A 228 3.26 14.12 -4.42
N MET A 229 3.43 14.59 -3.18
CA MET A 229 2.35 14.83 -2.23
C MET A 229 1.30 15.80 -2.78
N PHE A 230 1.74 16.90 -3.37
CA PHE A 230 0.88 17.96 -3.89
C PHE A 230 0.15 17.56 -5.19
N GLU A 231 0.84 16.94 -6.15
CA GLU A 231 0.23 16.56 -7.43
C GLU A 231 -0.92 15.55 -7.29
N GLN A 232 -0.83 14.65 -6.30
CA GLN A 232 -1.85 13.64 -6.04
C GLN A 232 -3.14 14.27 -5.51
N THR A 233 -3.05 15.33 -4.69
CA THR A 233 -4.25 16.05 -4.20
C THR A 233 -5.08 16.68 -5.30
N GLY A 234 -4.43 17.18 -6.36
CA GLY A 234 -5.12 17.80 -7.50
C GLY A 234 -5.91 16.80 -8.35
N LYS A 235 -5.53 15.52 -8.32
CA LYS A 235 -6.19 14.43 -9.06
C LYS A 235 -7.35 13.81 -8.28
N LEU A 236 -7.28 13.82 -6.95
CA LEU A 236 -8.25 13.19 -6.07
C LEU A 236 -9.45 14.10 -5.78
N ARG A 237 -10.15 14.55 -6.83
CA ARG A 237 -11.47 15.18 -6.71
C ARG A 237 -12.56 14.10 -6.56
N THR A 238 -12.50 13.28 -5.52
CA THR A 238 -13.57 12.30 -5.27
C THR A 238 -14.21 12.55 -3.93
N ARG A 239 -15.40 13.18 -3.97
CA ARG A 239 -16.39 13.19 -2.87
C ARG A 239 -16.87 11.75 -2.66
N VAL A 240 -16.08 10.92 -1.99
CA VAL A 240 -16.62 9.73 -1.34
C VAL A 240 -17.02 10.16 0.06
N THR A 241 -18.32 10.31 0.30
CA THR A 241 -18.85 10.72 1.61
C THR A 241 -18.42 9.72 2.68
N GLY A 242 -17.79 10.23 3.76
CA GLY A 242 -17.41 9.43 4.94
C GLY A 242 -15.95 8.98 5.02
N LYS A 243 -15.07 9.33 4.07
CA LYS A 243 -13.62 9.14 4.20
C LYS A 243 -12.93 10.46 4.54
N PRO A 244 -11.81 10.44 5.32
CA PRO A 244 -11.03 11.63 5.57
C PRO A 244 -10.65 12.30 4.25
N SER A 245 -10.74 13.63 4.21
CA SER A 245 -10.23 14.37 3.06
C SER A 245 -8.72 14.09 2.93
N VAL A 246 -8.22 13.98 1.70
CA VAL A 246 -6.77 13.86 1.45
C VAL A 246 -6.02 14.95 2.20
N VAL A 247 -6.62 16.13 2.31
CA VAL A 247 -6.05 17.29 3.00
C VAL A 247 -5.95 17.10 4.51
N GLU A 248 -6.93 16.46 5.14
CA GLU A 248 -6.93 16.17 6.58
C GLU A 248 -5.79 15.22 6.96
N VAL A 249 -5.41 14.33 6.05
CA VAL A 249 -4.26 13.44 6.22
C VAL A 249 -2.95 14.15 5.86
N LEU A 250 -2.95 14.94 4.78
CA LEU A 250 -1.73 15.50 4.22
C LEU A 250 -1.18 16.69 5.03
N ILE A 251 -2.03 17.61 5.46
CA ILE A 251 -1.59 18.81 6.20
C ILE A 251 -0.78 18.44 7.46
N PRO A 252 -1.25 17.54 8.35
CA PRO A 252 -0.48 17.17 9.53
C PRO A 252 0.88 16.55 9.20
N VAL A 253 0.97 15.74 8.13
CA VAL A 253 2.23 15.15 7.69
C VAL A 253 3.18 16.22 7.15
N LEU A 254 2.69 17.16 6.34
CA LEU A 254 3.50 18.29 5.87
C LEU A 254 3.96 19.19 7.02
N GLN A 255 3.10 19.40 8.01
CA GLN A 255 3.43 20.12 9.24
C GLN A 255 4.53 19.40 10.03
N TRP A 256 4.47 18.06 10.13
CA TRP A 256 5.52 17.26 10.74
C TRP A 256 6.86 17.45 10.01
N TRP A 257 6.86 17.39 8.67
CA TRP A 257 8.06 17.64 7.89
C TRP A 257 8.63 19.03 8.13
N LEU A 258 7.79 20.06 8.18
CA LEU A 258 8.19 21.43 8.46
C LEU A 258 8.86 21.58 9.84
N GLN A 259 8.29 20.92 10.86
CA GLN A 259 8.77 20.95 12.24
C GLN A 259 9.98 20.03 12.48
N SER A 260 10.20 19.05 11.60
CA SER A 260 11.30 18.11 11.72
C SER A 260 12.68 18.76 11.58
N GLY A 261 12.75 19.94 10.93
CA GLY A 261 14.00 20.59 10.57
C GLY A 261 14.74 19.91 9.41
N LEU A 262 14.14 18.88 8.80
CA LEU A 262 14.69 18.21 7.62
C LEU A 262 14.59 19.12 6.40
N GLN A 263 15.64 19.12 5.57
CA GLN A 263 15.65 19.90 4.34
C GLN A 263 14.75 19.23 3.30
N VAL A 264 13.53 19.71 3.16
CA VAL A 264 12.63 19.31 2.07
C VAL A 264 12.82 20.27 0.91
N ASP A 265 13.16 19.75 -0.27
CA ASP A 265 13.20 20.55 -1.51
C ASP A 265 11.77 20.76 -2.00
N TRP A 266 11.18 21.82 -1.50
CA TRP A 266 9.91 22.35 -1.95
C TRP A 266 10.09 23.02 -3.32
N LYS A 267 10.31 22.23 -4.37
CA LYS A 267 10.54 22.73 -5.73
C LYS A 267 9.48 23.76 -6.12
N THR A 268 9.94 24.86 -6.70
CA THR A 268 9.12 26.00 -7.19
C THR A 268 8.14 25.65 -8.30
N ASN A 269 8.21 24.41 -8.81
CA ASN A 269 7.39 23.92 -9.92
C ASN A 269 6.02 23.40 -9.45
N ALA A 270 5.80 23.38 -8.13
CA ALA A 270 4.46 23.31 -7.56
C ALA A 270 3.51 24.22 -8.35
N ARG A 271 2.32 23.70 -8.65
CA ARG A 271 1.22 24.42 -9.30
C ARG A 271 0.09 24.61 -8.28
N PRO A 272 0.21 25.54 -7.30
CA PRO A 272 -0.74 25.66 -6.19
C PRO A 272 -2.17 25.90 -6.66
N GLU A 273 -2.34 26.48 -7.84
CA GLU A 273 -3.62 26.69 -8.50
C GLU A 273 -4.44 25.42 -8.71
N ARG A 274 -3.79 24.23 -8.75
CA ARG A 274 -4.44 22.93 -8.87
C ARG A 274 -4.70 22.23 -7.55
N TRP A 275 -4.19 22.77 -6.44
CA TRP A 275 -4.32 22.15 -5.12
C TRP A 275 -5.70 22.41 -4.54
N ASP A 276 -6.07 21.53 -3.59
CA ASP A 276 -7.20 21.77 -2.72
C ASP A 276 -7.08 23.14 -2.03
N PRO A 277 -8.17 23.93 -1.93
CA PRO A 277 -8.14 25.26 -1.32
C PRO A 277 -7.56 25.28 0.11
N GLN A 278 -7.88 24.28 0.94
CA GLN A 278 -7.38 24.21 2.32
C GLN A 278 -5.88 23.95 2.35
N LEU A 279 -5.39 23.06 1.48
CA LEU A 279 -3.96 22.79 1.36
C LEU A 279 -3.18 24.00 0.86
N ARG A 280 -3.75 24.74 -0.09
CA ARG A 280 -3.18 25.99 -0.61
C ARG A 280 -3.11 27.06 0.48
N GLU A 281 -4.19 27.26 1.23
CA GLU A 281 -4.21 28.23 2.33
C GLU A 281 -3.18 27.87 3.40
N TRP A 282 -3.09 26.59 3.77
CA TRP A 282 -2.05 26.11 4.69
C TRP A 282 -0.64 26.40 4.15
N TRP A 283 -0.38 26.11 2.88
CA TRP A 283 0.91 26.35 2.24
C TRP A 283 1.32 27.83 2.25
N GLU A 284 0.40 28.72 1.85
CA GLU A 284 0.63 30.16 1.84
C GLU A 284 0.87 30.70 3.24
N ARG A 285 0.20 30.13 4.25
CA ARG A 285 0.32 30.56 5.63
C ARG A 285 1.59 30.06 6.32
N GLU A 286 1.95 28.79 6.17
CA GLU A 286 3.04 28.18 6.95
C GLU A 286 4.37 28.22 6.18
N TYR A 287 4.38 27.74 4.95
CA TYR A 287 5.63 27.58 4.18
C TYR A 287 6.17 28.92 3.66
N LEU A 288 5.31 29.76 3.08
CA LEU A 288 5.78 31.07 2.55
C LEU A 288 6.28 32.00 3.66
N LYS A 289 5.75 31.89 4.89
CA LYS A 289 6.28 32.64 6.03
C LYS A 289 7.72 32.26 6.35
N LEU A 290 8.04 30.98 6.29
CA LEU A 290 9.39 30.48 6.58
C LEU A 290 10.42 30.84 5.50
N LYS A 291 9.99 30.95 4.23
CA LYS A 291 10.87 31.32 3.11
C LYS A 291 10.77 32.79 2.67
N GLY A 292 9.98 33.60 3.38
CA GLY A 292 9.55 34.95 3.01
C GLY A 292 10.63 35.95 2.55
N PRO A 293 11.88 35.93 3.06
CA PRO A 293 12.93 36.82 2.55
C PRO A 293 13.55 36.34 1.22
N ALA A 294 13.78 35.03 1.06
CA ALA A 294 14.55 34.47 -0.05
C ALA A 294 13.72 34.30 -1.33
N ILE A 295 12.49 33.78 -1.24
CA ILE A 295 11.63 33.57 -2.42
C ILE A 295 11.15 34.91 -3.01
N ASN A 296 10.90 35.91 -2.17
CA ASN A 296 10.48 37.23 -2.65
C ASN A 296 11.61 37.95 -3.38
N ALA A 297 12.87 37.74 -2.99
CA ALA A 297 14.03 38.24 -3.71
C ALA A 297 14.15 37.60 -5.11
N ASP A 298 14.00 36.28 -5.22
CA ASP A 298 14.07 35.56 -6.50
C ASP A 298 12.90 35.91 -7.44
N LYS A 299 11.67 36.02 -6.91
CA LYS A 299 10.51 36.48 -7.69
C LYS A 299 10.70 37.91 -8.18
N LYS A 300 11.20 38.81 -7.33
CA LYS A 300 11.49 40.21 -7.70
C LYS A 300 12.58 40.26 -8.78
N ALA A 301 13.66 39.51 -8.61
CA ALA A 301 14.73 39.39 -9.59
C ALA A 301 14.23 38.84 -10.95
N ALA A 302 13.39 37.81 -10.95
CA ALA A 302 12.81 37.26 -12.18
C ALA A 302 11.87 38.25 -12.90
N VAL A 303 11.08 39.02 -12.14
CA VAL A 303 10.25 40.10 -12.70
C VAL A 303 11.10 41.23 -13.28
N GLU A 304 12.19 41.61 -12.60
CA GLU A 304 13.15 42.62 -13.06
C GLU A 304 13.84 42.18 -14.38
N THR A 305 14.27 40.92 -14.45
CA THR A 305 14.90 40.35 -15.66
C THR A 305 13.91 40.29 -16.83
N LYS A 306 12.65 39.94 -16.57
CA LYS A 306 11.60 39.92 -17.60
C LYS A 306 11.22 41.33 -18.08
N LYS A 307 11.23 42.33 -17.18
CA LYS A 307 11.09 43.74 -17.58
C LYS A 307 12.24 44.18 -18.47
N LYS A 308 13.49 43.89 -18.09
CA LYS A 308 14.68 44.21 -18.89
C LYS A 308 14.66 43.54 -20.26
N SER A 309 14.23 42.28 -20.37
CA SER A 309 14.13 41.60 -21.67
C SER A 309 13.07 42.22 -22.58
N VAL A 310 11.90 42.59 -22.04
CA VAL A 310 10.85 43.27 -22.80
C VAL A 310 11.31 44.66 -23.23
N GLN A 311 11.96 45.40 -22.35
CA GLN A 311 12.49 46.74 -22.64
C GLN A 311 13.57 46.69 -23.73
N TYR A 312 14.46 45.69 -23.69
CA TYR A 312 15.48 45.47 -24.71
C TYR A 312 14.87 45.13 -26.07
N SER A 313 13.86 44.25 -26.12
CA SER A 313 13.15 43.93 -27.37
C SER A 313 12.47 45.15 -27.98
N VAL A 314 11.79 45.97 -27.17
CA VAL A 314 11.15 47.21 -27.63
C VAL A 314 12.18 48.22 -28.15
N SER A 315 13.33 48.37 -27.49
CA SER A 315 14.40 49.27 -27.95
C SER A 315 15.05 48.80 -29.26
N VAL A 316 15.26 47.49 -29.45
CA VAL A 316 15.80 46.93 -30.70
C VAL A 316 14.81 47.13 -31.86
N GLU A 317 13.52 46.96 -31.59
CA GLU A 317 12.47 47.13 -32.59
C GLU A 317 12.28 48.61 -32.97
N PHE A 318 12.36 49.53 -32.01
CA PHE A 318 12.35 50.97 -32.25
C PHE A 318 13.59 51.45 -33.02
N ALA A 319 14.78 50.93 -32.71
CA ALA A 319 16.01 51.22 -33.45
C ALA A 319 15.94 50.72 -34.90
N ARG A 320 15.31 49.58 -35.16
CA ARG A 320 15.03 49.11 -36.53
C ARG A 320 14.06 49.99 -37.29
N MET A 321 13.07 50.57 -36.62
CA MET A 321 12.10 51.49 -37.24
C MET A 321 12.68 52.89 -37.53
N THR A 322 13.69 53.31 -36.78
CA THR A 322 14.24 54.69 -36.86
C THR A 322 15.61 54.77 -37.55
N GLY A 323 16.30 53.64 -37.72
CA GLY A 323 17.65 53.54 -38.31
C GLY A 323 17.70 53.04 -39.76
N GLY A 324 16.69 53.36 -40.57
CA GLY A 324 16.76 53.26 -42.01
C GLY A 324 17.16 54.59 -42.64
N PHE A 325 18.45 54.93 -42.56
CA PHE A 325 19.12 55.87 -43.46
C PHE A 325 20.50 55.36 -43.80
#